data_AF-A0A3B0YR68-F1
#
_entry.id   AF-A0A3B0YR68-F1
#
_cell.length_a   1.000
_cell.length_b   1.000
_cell.length_c   1.000
_cell.angle_alpha   90.00
_cell.angle_beta   90.00
_cell.angle_gamma   90.00
#
_symmetry.space_group_name_H-M   'P 1'
#
loop_
_entity.id
_entity.type
_entity.pdbx_description
1 polymer ?
#
loop_
_entity_poly.entity_id
_entity_poly.type
_entity_poly.pdbx_seq_one_letter_code
_entity_poly.pdbx_strand_id
1 'polypeptide(L)'
;MRNVTDKLDVADIDSAIKLLNKYAKEPSVKSLIPMLQALAQDIDNESVLEALADTWRNLGIYQGAVLTYVPFFYTIISDDIFGDEV
;
A
#
# COMPACT_ATOMS: atom_id res chain seq x y z
N MET A 1 15.70 -2.99 6.29
CA MET A 1 14.69 -3.11 5.22
C MET A 1 15.10 -4.17 4.20
N ARG A 2 14.78 -5.46 4.41
CA ARG A 2 15.14 -6.51 3.42
C ARG A 2 14.16 -7.71 3.33
N ASN A 3 13.10 -7.76 4.14
CA ASN A 3 12.22 -8.94 4.19
C ASN A 3 10.79 -8.70 3.67
N VAL A 4 10.38 -7.45 3.46
CA VAL A 4 8.97 -7.11 3.11
C VAL A 4 8.76 -7.09 1.60
N THR A 5 9.70 -6.52 0.84
CA THR A 5 9.65 -6.44 -0.63
C THR A 5 10.00 -7.75 -1.32
N ASP A 6 10.72 -8.67 -0.64
CA ASP A 6 11.03 -10.01 -1.15
C ASP A 6 9.78 -10.87 -1.45
N LYS A 7 8.60 -10.47 -0.97
CA LYS A 7 7.30 -11.13 -1.26
C LYS A 7 6.32 -10.26 -2.03
N LEU A 8 6.63 -9.00 -2.28
CA LEU A 8 5.76 -8.11 -3.05
C LEU A 8 6.08 -8.35 -4.53
N ASP A 9 5.08 -8.69 -5.33
CA ASP A 9 5.21 -8.78 -6.79
C ASP A 9 4.49 -7.59 -7.44
N VAL A 10 5.05 -7.06 -8.53
CA VAL A 10 4.40 -6.09 -9.40
C VAL A 10 3.01 -6.59 -9.84
N ALA A 11 2.86 -7.91 -10.03
CA ALA A 11 1.57 -8.51 -10.35
C ALA A 11 0.49 -8.32 -9.25
N ASP A 12 0.90 -8.32 -7.97
CA ASP A 12 0.01 -8.08 -6.84
C ASP A 12 -0.39 -6.60 -6.77
N ILE A 13 0.56 -5.70 -7.03
CA ILE A 13 0.32 -4.25 -7.07
C ILE A 13 -0.65 -3.91 -8.22
N ASP A 14 -0.43 -4.46 -9.41
CA ASP A 14 -1.32 -4.28 -10.56
C ASP A 14 -2.74 -4.81 -10.29
N SER A 15 -2.83 -5.95 -9.61
CA SER A 15 -4.11 -6.54 -9.20
C SER A 15 -4.83 -5.65 -8.19
N ALA A 16 -4.12 -5.13 -7.20
CA ALA A 16 -4.64 -4.16 -6.24
C ALA A 16 -5.16 -2.89 -6.93
N ILE A 17 -4.40 -2.31 -7.87
CA ILE A 17 -4.83 -1.15 -8.65
C ILE A 17 -6.13 -1.43 -9.41
N LYS A 18 -6.25 -2.61 -10.05
CA LYS A 18 -7.48 -3.01 -10.76
C LYS A 18 -8.66 -3.14 -9.82
N LEU A 19 -8.48 -3.78 -8.67
CA LEU A 19 -9.55 -3.97 -7.68
C LEU A 19 -9.98 -2.64 -7.06
N LEU A 20 -9.04 -1.78 -6.68
CA LEU A 20 -9.34 -0.45 -6.17
C LEU A 20 -10.09 0.39 -7.21
N ASN A 21 -9.64 0.41 -8.47
CA ASN A 21 -10.36 1.13 -9.54
C ASN A 21 -11.79 0.61 -9.75
N LYS A 22 -12.00 -0.70 -9.61
CA LYS A 22 -13.29 -1.33 -9.85
C LYS A 22 -14.27 -1.15 -8.69
N TYR A 23 -13.78 -1.23 -7.45
CA TYR A 23 -14.63 -1.36 -6.27
C TYR A 23 -14.54 -0.16 -5.32
N ALA A 24 -13.42 0.57 -5.28
CA ALA A 24 -13.30 1.76 -4.44
C ALA A 24 -13.98 2.97 -5.10
N LYS A 25 -15.15 3.33 -4.58
CA LYS A 25 -15.90 4.52 -5.02
C LYS A 25 -15.42 5.80 -4.35
N GLU A 26 -14.83 5.67 -3.16
CA GLU A 26 -14.40 6.80 -2.34
C GLU A 26 -13.19 7.51 -2.93
N PRO A 27 -13.24 8.84 -3.14
CA PRO A 27 -12.11 9.61 -3.68
C PRO A 27 -10.84 9.50 -2.83
N SER A 28 -11.00 9.40 -1.51
CA SER A 28 -9.90 9.21 -0.57
C SER A 28 -9.14 7.91 -0.85
N VAL A 29 -9.83 6.81 -1.17
CA VAL A 29 -9.16 5.54 -1.49
C VAL A 29 -8.47 5.60 -2.86
N LYS A 30 -9.01 6.37 -3.81
CA LYS A 30 -8.39 6.55 -5.13
C LYS A 30 -7.07 7.31 -5.08
N SER A 31 -6.80 8.10 -4.02
CA SER A 31 -5.51 8.79 -3.86
C SER A 31 -4.34 7.82 -3.69
N LEU A 32 -4.59 6.56 -3.35
CA LEU A 32 -3.56 5.52 -3.25
C LEU A 32 -3.05 5.04 -4.61
N ILE A 33 -3.85 5.18 -5.69
CA ILE A 33 -3.55 4.58 -7.00
C ILE A 33 -2.24 5.10 -7.59
N PRO A 34 -1.95 6.42 -7.62
CA PRO A 34 -0.69 6.92 -8.16
C PRO A 34 0.55 6.40 -7.41
N MET A 35 0.46 6.22 -6.09
CA MET A 35 1.56 5.67 -5.29
C MET A 35 1.77 4.18 -5.56
N LEU A 36 0.69 3.41 -5.72
CA LEU A 36 0.77 2.02 -6.17
C LEU A 36 1.41 1.90 -7.55
N GLN A 37 1.07 2.82 -8.47
CA GLN A 37 1.70 2.86 -9.80
C GLN A 37 3.19 3.19 -9.73
N ALA A 38 3.59 4.12 -8.86
CA ALA A 38 5.00 4.42 -8.62
C ALA A 38 5.74 3.21 -8.02
N LEU A 39 5.12 2.52 -7.06
CA LEU A 39 5.68 1.33 -6.44
C LEU A 39 5.80 0.15 -7.44
N ALA A 40 4.88 0.04 -8.39
CA ALA A 40 4.97 -0.95 -9.47
C ALA A 40 6.16 -0.71 -10.42
N GLN A 41 6.67 0.54 -10.52
CA GLN A 41 7.86 0.85 -11.32
C GLN A 41 9.16 0.58 -10.55
N ASP A 42 9.13 0.77 -9.23
CA ASP A 42 10.27 0.60 -8.34
C ASP A 42 9.78 0.12 -6.98
N ILE A 43 9.82 -1.20 -6.80
CA ILE A 43 9.18 -1.89 -5.68
C ILE A 43 9.90 -1.67 -4.35
N ASP A 44 11.19 -1.35 -4.42
CA ASP A 44 12.06 -1.10 -3.27
C ASP A 44 12.20 0.41 -2.98
N ASN A 45 11.35 1.25 -3.58
CA ASN A 45 11.39 2.68 -3.38
C ASN A 45 10.86 3.07 -1.98
N GLU A 46 11.76 3.20 -1.03
CA GLU A 46 11.46 3.53 0.37
C GLU A 46 10.61 4.80 0.51
N SER A 47 10.90 5.86 -0.25
CA SER A 47 10.12 7.11 -0.20
C SER A 47 8.67 6.93 -0.69
N VAL A 48 8.46 6.07 -1.69
CA VAL A 48 7.09 5.74 -2.16
C VAL A 48 6.37 4.87 -1.13
N LEU A 49 7.07 3.92 -0.49
CA LEU A 49 6.53 3.09 0.57
C LEU A 49 6.09 3.91 1.80
N GLU A 50 6.92 4.86 2.24
CA GLU A 50 6.60 5.79 3.32
C GLU A 50 5.35 6.64 2.97
N ALA A 51 5.34 7.27 1.80
CA ALA A 51 4.21 8.10 1.38
C ALA A 51 2.91 7.29 1.24
N LEU A 52 3.01 6.03 0.82
CA LEU A 52 1.90 5.10 0.73
C LEU A 52 1.35 4.73 2.11
N ALA A 53 2.23 4.44 3.06
CA ALA A 53 1.87 4.15 4.45
C ALA A 53 1.16 5.36 5.10
N ASP A 54 1.71 6.56 4.93
CA ASP A 54 1.13 7.80 5.44
C ASP A 54 -0.22 8.12 4.82
N THR A 55 -0.35 7.97 3.50
CA THR A 55 -1.64 8.20 2.83
C THR A 55 -2.68 7.22 3.32
N TRP A 56 -2.33 5.95 3.48
CA TRP A 56 -3.23 4.93 4.03
C TRP A 56 -3.61 5.24 5.49
N ARG A 57 -2.67 5.63 6.35
CA ARG A 57 -2.95 6.05 7.74
C ARG A 57 -3.94 7.20 7.80
N ASN A 58 -3.90 8.10 6.82
CA ASN A 58 -4.81 9.25 6.73
C ASN A 58 -6.21 8.90 6.15
N LEU A 59 -6.48 7.65 5.77
CA LEU A 59 -7.80 7.24 5.25
C LEU A 59 -8.89 7.10 6.32
N GLY A 60 -8.52 7.08 7.61
CA GLY A 60 -9.45 6.90 8.71
C GLY A 60 -10.30 5.64 8.56
N ILE A 61 -11.63 5.79 8.56
CA ILE A 61 -12.58 4.66 8.49
C ILE A 61 -12.44 3.80 7.22
N TYR A 62 -11.80 4.32 6.17
CA TYR A 62 -11.65 3.61 4.90
C TYR A 62 -10.43 2.67 4.84
N GLN A 63 -9.58 2.67 5.87
CA GLN A 63 -8.42 1.78 5.97
C GLN A 63 -8.81 0.30 5.80
N GLY A 64 -9.86 -0.16 6.49
CA GLY A 64 -10.33 -1.55 6.41
C GLY A 64 -10.88 -1.92 5.04
N ALA A 65 -11.49 -0.97 4.34
CA ALA A 65 -11.96 -1.18 2.97
C ALA A 65 -10.79 -1.41 2.00
N VAL A 66 -9.66 -0.71 2.20
CA VAL A 66 -8.46 -0.90 1.39
C VAL A 66 -7.85 -2.28 1.62
N LEU A 67 -7.76 -2.75 2.86
CA LEU A 67 -7.20 -4.07 3.20
C LEU A 67 -7.96 -5.24 2.55
N THR A 68 -9.23 -5.04 2.18
CA THR A 68 -10.01 -6.05 1.44
C THR A 68 -9.47 -6.28 0.02
N TYR A 69 -8.89 -5.25 -0.60
CA TYR A 69 -8.40 -5.29 -1.97
C TYR A 69 -6.87 -5.31 -2.06
N VAL A 70 -6.20 -4.85 -1.00
CA VAL A 70 -4.75 -4.65 -0.94
C VAL A 70 -4.18 -5.26 0.35
N PRO A 71 -4.19 -6.59 0.49
CA PRO A 71 -3.82 -7.25 1.74
C PRO A 71 -2.34 -7.07 2.11
N PHE A 72 -1.44 -6.88 1.13
CA PHE A 72 -0.01 -6.69 1.37
C PHE A 72 0.33 -5.39 2.10
N PHE A 73 -0.61 -4.42 2.15
CA PHE A 73 -0.44 -3.23 2.99
C PHE A 73 -0.20 -3.59 4.44
N TYR A 74 -0.86 -4.65 4.94
CA TYR A 74 -0.62 -5.13 6.30
C TYR A 74 0.85 -5.47 6.55
N THR A 75 1.55 -6.01 5.56
CA THR A 75 2.98 -6.35 5.66
C THR A 75 3.85 -5.09 5.66
N ILE A 76 3.58 -4.13 4.77
CA ILE A 76 4.30 -2.84 4.70
C ILE A 76 4.09 -2.04 5.99
N ILE A 77 2.85 -1.97 6.47
CA ILE A 77 2.45 -1.23 7.67
C ILE A 77 2.98 -1.91 8.94
N SER A 78 2.97 -3.25 9.02
CA SER A 78 3.48 -3.93 10.22
C SER A 78 4.99 -3.75 10.37
N ASP A 79 5.75 -3.69 9.28
CA ASP A 79 7.18 -3.40 9.37
C ASP A 79 7.43 -1.98 9.89
N ASP A 80 6.55 -1.02 9.59
CA ASP A 80 6.64 0.37 10.07
C ASP A 80 6.01 0.60 11.46
N ILE A 81 5.10 -0.27 11.93
CA ILE A 81 4.52 -0.21 13.28
C ILE A 81 5.37 -0.98 14.30
N PHE A 82 6.11 -2.01 13.87
CA PHE A 82 6.98 -2.81 14.74
C PHE A 82 8.48 -2.58 14.49
N GLY A 83 8.84 -1.80 13.47
CA GLY A 83 10.22 -1.40 13.15
C GLY A 83 10.56 -0.03 13.74
N ASP A 84 10.59 0.03 15.07
CA ASP A 84 11.56 0.77 15.90
C ASP A 84 10.99 0.97 17.32
N GLU A 85 11.17 -0.06 18.15
CA GLU A 85 11.46 0.12 19.58
C GLU A 85 12.75 -0.64 19.91
N VAL A 86 13.91 0.00 19.71
CA VAL A 86 15.15 -0.24 20.47
C VAL A 86 15.92 1.05 20.69
#